data_AF-A0A350PHP6-F1
#
_entry.id   AF-A0A350PHP6-F1
#
_cell.length_a   1.000
_cell.length_b   1.000
_cell.length_c   1.000
_cell.angle_alpha   90.00
_cell.angle_beta   90.00
_cell.angle_gamma   90.00
#
_symmetry.space_group_name_H-M   'P 1'
#
loop_
_entity.id
_entity.type
_entity.pdbx_description
1 polymer ?
#
loop_
_entity_poly.entity_id
_entity_poly.type
_entity_poly.pdbx_seq_one_letter_code
_entity_poly.pdbx_strand_id
1 'polypeptide(L)'
;MSDIFSRVNIPNTMEWCKFNDNSKAGGFRQMFTKKYGGEFKHNGKWHQWIPPNDITLQPPNTMMRPNQAQVHFSNKQDVVKQPEIEYDPKEAFKSRVTVDLEKKSEFKQKSLYIIMDPEGNETEIENFSKFCRDHNLNKSAMYEVARGKRKHHKKYTCRKKEY
;
A
#
# COMPACT_ATOMS: atom_id res chain seq x y z
N MET A 1 -22.15 -0.91 -3.35
CA MET A 1 -21.00 -0.07 -3.72
C MET A 1 -20.62 0.73 -2.47
N SER A 2 -19.53 0.37 -1.78
CA SER A 2 -19.16 1.04 -0.52
C SER A 2 -18.59 2.42 -0.81
N ASP A 3 -19.23 3.46 -0.28
CA ASP A 3 -18.81 4.83 -0.47
C ASP A 3 -17.46 5.09 0.23
N ILE A 4 -16.47 5.60 -0.51
CA ILE A 4 -15.13 5.81 0.03
C ILE A 4 -15.14 6.88 1.13
N PHE A 5 -16.04 7.86 1.06
CA PHE A 5 -16.15 8.95 2.01
C PHE A 5 -16.70 8.50 3.36
N SER A 6 -17.63 7.54 3.36
CA SER A 6 -18.16 6.98 4.61
C SER A 6 -17.11 6.20 5.41
N ARG A 7 -16.09 5.63 4.74
CA ARG A 7 -15.08 4.76 5.37
C ARG A 7 -13.91 5.52 5.98
N VAL A 8 -13.59 6.71 5.48
CA VAL A 8 -12.41 7.52 5.90
C VAL A 8 -12.41 7.83 7.40
N ASN A 9 -13.59 8.01 7.99
CA ASN A 9 -13.75 8.36 9.41
C ASN A 9 -14.08 7.17 10.32
N ILE A 10 -14.19 5.96 9.78
CA ILE A 10 -14.50 4.76 10.57
C ILE A 10 -13.18 4.11 10.98
N PRO A 11 -12.88 3.96 12.29
CA PRO A 11 -11.66 3.31 12.75
C PRO A 11 -11.47 1.90 12.19
N ASN A 12 -10.22 1.49 11.99
CA ASN A 12 -9.82 0.17 11.48
C ASN A 12 -10.28 -0.13 10.03
N THR A 13 -10.81 0.83 9.28
CA THR A 13 -10.94 0.67 7.82
C THR A 13 -9.60 0.89 7.13
N MET A 14 -9.46 0.33 5.92
CA MET A 14 -8.28 0.53 5.08
C MET A 14 -8.04 2.02 4.81
N GLU A 15 -9.10 2.77 4.55
CA GLU A 15 -9.08 4.21 4.32
C GLU A 15 -8.61 4.94 5.58
N TRP A 16 -9.19 4.63 6.74
CA TRP A 16 -8.79 5.25 8.00
C TRP A 16 -7.33 4.97 8.34
N CYS A 17 -6.86 3.71 8.25
CA CYS A 17 -5.46 3.36 8.49
C CYS A 17 -4.52 4.07 7.50
N LYS A 18 -4.94 4.25 6.24
CA LYS A 18 -4.17 4.98 5.22
C LYS A 18 -3.96 6.45 5.60
N PHE A 19 -4.95 7.10 6.22
CA PHE A 19 -4.89 8.51 6.57
C PHE A 19 -4.43 8.79 8.01
N ASN A 20 -4.35 7.78 8.88
CA ASN A 20 -4.00 7.93 10.29
C ASN A 20 -2.70 7.19 10.68
N ASP A 21 -2.62 5.88 10.42
CA ASP A 21 -1.53 5.02 10.93
C ASP A 21 -0.37 4.82 9.93
N ASN A 22 -0.55 5.27 8.69
CA ASN A 22 0.46 5.10 7.65
C ASN A 22 1.60 6.12 7.79
N SER A 23 2.85 5.68 7.60
CA SER A 23 4.01 6.59 7.61
C SER A 23 3.94 7.70 6.56
N LYS A 24 3.15 7.51 5.49
CA LYS A 24 2.90 8.49 4.42
C LYS A 24 1.54 9.18 4.54
N ALA A 25 0.86 9.05 5.68
CA ALA A 25 -0.49 9.55 5.88
C ALA A 25 -0.65 11.04 5.57
N GLY A 26 0.34 11.88 5.91
CA GLY A 26 0.32 13.31 5.59
C GLY A 26 0.21 13.59 4.09
N GLY A 27 1.00 12.90 3.26
CA GLY A 27 0.92 13.02 1.81
C GLY A 27 -0.41 12.50 1.26
N PHE A 28 -0.92 11.39 1.80
CA PHE A 28 -2.22 10.86 1.39
C PHE A 28 -3.38 11.80 1.72
N ARG A 29 -3.37 12.45 2.87
CA ARG A 29 -4.37 13.47 3.23
C ARG A 29 -4.34 14.65 2.25
N GLN A 30 -3.15 15.17 1.94
CA GLN A 30 -2.99 16.25 0.95
C GLN A 30 -3.54 15.84 -0.43
N MET A 31 -3.18 14.65 -0.91
CA MET A 31 -3.70 14.13 -2.18
C MET A 31 -5.21 13.95 -2.16
N PHE A 32 -5.77 13.49 -1.05
CA PHE A 32 -7.21 13.27 -0.90
C PHE A 32 -7.98 14.58 -0.90
N THR A 33 -7.53 15.57 -0.12
CA THR A 33 -8.09 16.93 -0.13
C THR A 33 -7.95 17.61 -1.48
N LYS A 34 -6.81 17.46 -2.18
CA LYS A 34 -6.62 17.99 -3.53
C LYS A 34 -7.63 17.38 -4.53
N LYS A 35 -7.98 16.11 -4.36
CA LYS A 35 -8.87 15.39 -5.29
C LYS A 35 -10.35 15.62 -5.00
N TYR A 36 -10.74 15.62 -3.73
CA TYR A 36 -12.16 15.61 -3.32
C TYR A 36 -12.59 16.86 -2.54
N GLY A 37 -11.67 17.80 -2.31
CA GLY A 37 -11.89 18.95 -1.44
C GLY A 37 -11.97 18.54 0.03
N GLY A 38 -12.60 19.41 0.83
CA GLY A 38 -12.72 19.25 2.27
C GLY A 38 -11.38 19.40 2.99
N GLU A 39 -11.33 18.98 4.24
CA GLU A 39 -10.13 19.13 5.07
C GLU A 39 -10.02 17.99 6.09
N PHE A 40 -8.79 17.66 6.49
CA PHE A 40 -8.55 16.77 7.62
C PHE A 40 -8.27 17.60 8.87
N LYS A 41 -9.08 17.45 9.91
CA LYS A 41 -8.85 18.07 11.22
C LYS A 41 -8.39 17.04 12.24
N HIS A 42 -7.39 17.42 13.03
CA HIS A 42 -6.95 16.61 14.16
C HIS A 42 -7.85 16.87 15.37
N ASN A 43 -8.51 15.83 15.89
CA ASN A 43 -9.42 15.95 17.04
C ASN A 43 -8.78 15.57 18.39
N GLY A 44 -7.44 15.52 18.44
CA GLY A 44 -6.68 15.09 19.61
C GLY A 44 -6.44 13.58 19.68
N LYS A 45 -7.13 12.78 18.86
CA LYS A 45 -6.97 11.32 18.82
C LYS A 45 -6.62 10.79 17.43
N TRP A 46 -7.19 11.38 16.38
CA TRP A 46 -6.90 11.04 14.98
C TRP A 46 -7.24 12.21 14.05
N HIS A 47 -6.83 12.08 12.78
CA HIS A 47 -7.25 12.97 11.70
C HIS A 47 -8.61 12.53 11.17
N GLN A 48 -9.60 13.38 11.33
CA GLN A 48 -10.95 13.22 10.82
C GLN A 48 -11.12 14.03 9.54
N TRP A 49 -11.63 13.41 8.48
CA TRP A 49 -11.98 14.11 7.25
C TRP A 49 -13.34 14.80 7.38
N ILE A 50 -13.38 16.06 6.96
CA ILE A 50 -14.57 16.90 6.91
C ILE A 50 -14.80 17.26 5.44
N PRO A 51 -15.97 16.95 4.86
CA PRO A 51 -16.28 17.30 3.48
C PRO A 51 -16.29 18.82 3.28
N PRO A 52 -16.07 19.31 2.05
CA PRO A 52 -16.15 20.74 1.77
C PRO A 52 -17.58 21.26 2.01
N ASN A 53 -17.70 22.48 2.53
CA ASN A 53 -18.99 23.13 2.79
C ASN A 53 -19.78 23.43 1.50
N ASP A 54 -19.13 23.44 0.34
CA ASP A 54 -19.79 23.59 -0.95
C ASP A 54 -20.42 22.26 -1.39
N ILE A 55 -21.75 22.25 -1.36
CA ILE A 55 -22.65 21.13 -1.70
C ILE A 55 -22.49 20.68 -3.17
N THR A 56 -21.67 21.36 -3.99
CA THR A 56 -21.44 21.06 -5.41
C THR A 56 -20.33 20.03 -5.68
N LEU A 57 -19.53 19.65 -4.67
CA LEU A 57 -18.51 18.58 -4.79
C LEU A 57 -18.84 17.34 -3.96
N GLN A 58 -20.10 17.16 -3.56
CA GLN A 58 -20.53 15.85 -3.10
C GLN A 58 -20.49 14.87 -4.28
N PRO A 59 -20.01 13.63 -4.08
CA PRO A 59 -20.21 12.58 -5.08
C PRO A 59 -21.72 12.49 -5.36
N PRO A 60 -22.13 12.18 -6.58
CA PRO A 60 -23.54 12.13 -6.92
C PRO A 60 -24.24 11.04 -6.10
N ASN A 61 -24.79 11.42 -4.95
CA ASN A 61 -25.81 10.64 -4.28
C ASN A 61 -27.13 10.95 -4.97
N THR A 62 -27.56 9.96 -5.74
CA THR A 62 -28.91 9.66 -6.18
C THR A 62 -30.00 10.43 -5.44
N MET A 63 -30.67 11.32 -6.19
CA MET A 63 -32.09 11.72 -6.08
C MET A 63 -32.50 12.59 -4.87
N MET A 64 -32.67 13.91 -5.11
CA MET A 64 -33.99 14.61 -5.18
C MET A 64 -33.82 16.15 -5.08
N ARG A 65 -34.06 16.81 -6.23
CA ARG A 65 -34.67 18.13 -6.60
C ARG A 65 -34.88 19.32 -5.60
N PRO A 66 -35.15 20.56 -6.12
CA PRO A 66 -34.37 21.78 -5.86
C PRO A 66 -35.09 22.81 -4.94
N ASN A 67 -34.42 23.89 -4.52
CA ASN A 67 -34.69 25.27 -4.97
C ASN A 67 -33.78 26.34 -4.28
N GLN A 68 -33.35 27.31 -5.11
CA GLN A 68 -32.94 28.70 -4.82
C GLN A 68 -31.89 29.04 -3.76
N ALA A 69 -30.73 29.57 -4.22
CA ALA A 69 -30.45 31.00 -4.19
C ALA A 69 -29.11 31.30 -4.88
N GLN A 70 -29.11 32.34 -5.72
CA GLN A 70 -27.95 32.87 -6.40
C GLN A 70 -27.09 33.67 -5.42
N VAL A 71 -25.77 33.49 -5.43
CA VAL A 71 -24.84 34.59 -5.15
C VAL A 71 -23.67 34.53 -6.13
N HIS A 72 -23.61 35.54 -6.99
CA HIS A 72 -22.46 35.86 -7.81
C HIS A 72 -21.34 36.40 -6.93
N PHE A 73 -20.11 35.91 -7.12
CA PHE A 73 -18.93 36.73 -6.87
C PHE A 73 -17.95 36.58 -8.03
N SER A 74 -17.88 37.66 -8.81
CA SER A 74 -16.84 37.89 -9.81
C SER A 74 -15.48 37.95 -9.15
N ASN A 75 -14.48 37.29 -9.73
CA ASN A 75 -13.14 37.88 -9.80
C ASN A 75 -12.43 37.37 -11.05
N LYS A 76 -12.25 38.30 -11.99
CA LYS A 76 -11.36 38.18 -13.14
C LYS A 76 -9.94 38.28 -12.63
N GLN A 77 -9.13 37.25 -12.87
CA GLN A 77 -7.68 37.41 -12.98
C GLN A 77 -7.18 36.52 -14.12
N ASP A 78 -6.27 37.08 -14.90
CA ASP A 78 -5.89 36.67 -16.24
C ASP A 78 -5.36 35.23 -16.34
N VAL A 79 -6.00 34.43 -17.19
CA VAL A 79 -5.60 33.06 -17.49
C VAL A 79 -4.45 33.11 -18.50
N VAL A 80 -3.22 32.95 -18.02
CA VAL A 80 -2.10 32.53 -18.86
C VAL A 80 -2.44 31.12 -19.39
N LYS A 81 -2.82 31.03 -20.66
CA LYS A 81 -3.05 29.75 -21.36
C LYS A 81 -1.75 28.95 -21.37
N GLN A 82 -1.68 27.89 -20.57
CA GLN A 82 -0.66 26.87 -20.75
C GLN A 82 -0.99 26.02 -21.98
N PRO A 83 0.01 25.59 -22.77
CA PRO A 83 -0.22 24.75 -23.94
C PRO A 83 -0.80 23.40 -23.53
N GLU A 84 -1.88 22.97 -24.19
CA GLU A 84 -2.47 21.64 -24.05
C GLU A 84 -1.44 20.59 -24.48
N ILE A 85 -0.83 19.95 -23.50
CA ILE A 85 -0.05 18.73 -23.70
C ILE A 85 -1.02 17.58 -23.56
N GLU A 86 -1.32 16.89 -24.67
CA GLU A 86 -2.21 15.73 -24.70
C GLU A 86 -1.60 14.60 -23.84
N TYR A 87 -2.20 14.38 -22.67
CA TYR A 87 -1.72 13.41 -21.69
C TYR A 87 -2.35 12.05 -21.96
N ASP A 88 -1.56 11.09 -22.49
CA ASP A 88 -1.95 9.67 -22.51
C ASP A 88 -1.48 8.97 -21.21
N PRO A 89 -2.40 8.58 -20.31
CA PRO A 89 -2.07 7.89 -19.08
C PRO A 89 -1.33 6.55 -19.29
N LYS A 90 -1.46 5.91 -20.46
CA LYS A 90 -0.86 4.61 -20.77
C LYS A 90 0.62 4.70 -21.10
N GLU A 91 1.03 5.75 -21.82
CA GLU A 91 2.43 6.06 -22.13
C GLU A 91 3.23 6.37 -20.86
N ALA A 92 2.67 7.22 -19.98
CA ALA A 92 3.27 7.56 -18.69
C ALA A 92 3.39 6.37 -17.73
N PHE A 93 2.50 5.37 -17.86
CA PHE A 93 2.58 4.14 -17.07
C PHE A 93 3.69 3.21 -17.58
N LYS A 94 3.81 3.02 -18.90
CA LYS A 94 4.88 2.20 -19.50
C LYS A 94 6.27 2.71 -19.15
N SER A 95 6.50 4.02 -19.26
CA SER A 95 7.80 4.62 -18.98
C SER A 95 8.20 4.49 -17.50
N ARG A 96 7.24 4.44 -16.58
CA ARG A 96 7.53 4.20 -15.16
C ARG A 96 7.92 2.74 -14.88
N VAL A 97 7.27 1.80 -15.57
CA VAL A 97 7.53 0.37 -15.42
C VAL A 97 8.93 0.00 -15.94
N THR A 98 9.38 0.59 -17.05
CA THR A 98 10.70 0.29 -17.63
C THR A 98 11.86 0.76 -16.76
N VAL A 99 11.75 1.94 -16.16
CA VAL A 99 12.82 2.53 -15.31
C VAL A 99 12.98 1.76 -13.98
N ASP A 100 11.90 1.20 -13.45
CA ASP A 100 11.93 0.37 -12.24
C ASP A 100 12.38 -1.09 -12.52
N LEU A 101 12.22 -1.58 -13.75
CA LEU A 101 12.69 -2.91 -14.19
C LEU A 101 14.21 -2.94 -14.34
N GLU A 102 14.83 -1.89 -14.89
CA GLU A 102 16.28 -1.82 -15.12
C GLU A 102 17.09 -1.70 -13.81
N LYS A 103 16.51 -1.16 -12.74
CA LYS A 103 17.18 -0.99 -11.44
C LYS A 103 17.16 -2.22 -10.53
N LYS A 104 16.69 -3.38 -11.02
CA LYS A 104 16.39 -4.52 -10.15
C LYS A 104 16.98 -5.86 -10.61
N SER A 105 18.29 -5.93 -10.81
CA SER A 105 19.03 -7.16 -10.54
C SER A 105 20.54 -6.95 -10.56
N GLU A 106 21.11 -6.42 -9.48
CA GLU A 106 22.38 -7.00 -9.04
C GLU A 106 22.03 -8.45 -8.66
N PHE A 107 22.45 -9.42 -9.48
CA PHE A 107 22.19 -10.85 -9.28
C PHE A 107 22.82 -11.33 -7.97
N LYS A 108 22.10 -11.13 -6.86
CA LYS A 108 22.48 -11.74 -5.59
C LYS A 108 22.30 -13.24 -5.77
N GLN A 109 23.42 -13.96 -5.82
CA GLN A 109 23.46 -15.42 -5.93
C GLN A 109 22.46 -16.05 -4.96
N LYS A 110 21.56 -16.88 -5.49
CA LYS A 110 20.52 -17.53 -4.69
C LYS A 110 21.19 -18.44 -3.66
N SER A 111 20.95 -18.20 -2.38
CA SER A 111 21.42 -19.09 -1.32
C SER A 111 20.48 -20.29 -1.22
N LEU A 112 21.01 -21.48 -1.50
CA LEU A 112 20.30 -22.74 -1.32
C LEU A 112 20.52 -23.26 0.11
N TYR A 113 19.53 -24.00 0.61
CA TYR A 113 19.56 -24.63 1.93
C TYR A 113 19.23 -26.10 1.82
N ILE A 114 19.87 -26.91 2.65
CA ILE A 114 19.59 -28.34 2.81
C ILE A 114 18.88 -28.50 4.15
N ILE A 115 17.67 -29.07 4.12
CA ILE A 115 16.91 -29.45 5.32
C ILE A 115 17.07 -30.94 5.52
N MET A 116 17.33 -31.35 6.77
CA MET A 116 17.26 -32.74 7.19
C MET A 116 15.99 -32.96 8.03
N ASP A 117 15.19 -33.91 7.58
CA ASP A 117 13.95 -34.31 8.22
C ASP A 117 14.21 -35.20 9.45
N PRO A 118 13.23 -35.41 10.33
CA PRO A 118 13.37 -36.28 11.50
C PRO A 118 13.71 -37.74 11.15
N GLU A 119 13.42 -38.15 9.92
CA GLU A 119 13.71 -39.48 9.36
C GLU A 119 15.10 -39.57 8.75
N GLY A 120 15.83 -38.45 8.64
CA GLY A 120 17.16 -38.38 8.04
C GLY A 120 17.17 -38.08 6.54
N ASN A 121 16.01 -37.79 5.93
CA ASN A 121 15.93 -37.41 4.52
C ASN A 121 16.46 -35.98 4.31
N GLU A 122 17.30 -35.78 3.29
CA GLU A 122 17.81 -34.45 2.92
C GLU A 122 16.98 -33.85 1.77
N THR A 123 16.48 -32.62 1.96
CA THR A 123 15.74 -31.87 0.94
C THR A 123 16.44 -30.54 0.62
N GLU A 124 16.74 -30.32 -0.65
CA GLU A 124 17.30 -29.04 -1.12
C GLU A 124 16.18 -28.05 -1.43
N ILE A 125 16.28 -26.85 -0.84
CA ILE A 125 15.28 -25.79 -0.99
C ILE A 125 15.92 -24.43 -1.30
N GLU A 126 15.27 -23.67 -2.17
CA GLU A 126 15.61 -22.26 -2.41
C GLU A 126 14.99 -21.32 -1.36
N ASN A 127 13.85 -21.71 -0.78
CA ASN A 127 13.06 -20.83 0.08
C ASN A 127 12.29 -21.63 1.15
N PHE A 128 12.57 -21.33 2.42
CA PHE A 128 11.90 -21.94 3.57
C PHE A 128 10.38 -21.72 3.58
N SER A 129 9.86 -20.67 2.93
CA SER A 129 8.44 -20.29 3.03
C SER A 129 7.50 -21.35 2.46
N LYS A 130 7.88 -22.00 1.34
CA LYS A 130 7.06 -23.06 0.74
C LYS A 130 7.12 -24.31 1.62
N PHE A 131 8.33 -24.79 1.89
CA PHE A 131 8.57 -25.98 2.71
C PHE A 131 7.91 -25.89 4.11
N CYS A 132 8.00 -24.74 4.76
CA CYS A 132 7.42 -24.56 6.09
C CYS A 132 5.89 -24.65 6.13
N ARG A 133 5.19 -24.30 5.04
CA ARG A 133 3.72 -24.41 4.97
C ARG A 133 3.29 -25.86 4.90
N ASP A 134 3.98 -26.66 4.11
CA ASP A 134 3.65 -28.06 3.87
C ASP A 134 3.98 -28.93 5.10
N HIS A 135 5.07 -28.60 5.83
CA HIS A 135 5.53 -29.35 7.00
C HIS A 135 5.14 -28.70 8.35
N ASN A 136 4.26 -27.70 8.35
CA ASN A 136 3.82 -26.97 9.55
C ASN A 136 4.99 -26.47 10.42
N LEU A 137 6.02 -25.90 9.80
CA LEU A 137 7.21 -25.37 10.47
C LEU A 137 7.15 -23.84 10.54
N ASN A 138 7.87 -23.26 11.51
CA ASN A 138 8.00 -21.82 11.60
C ASN A 138 9.25 -21.35 10.84
N LYS A 139 9.08 -20.50 9.82
CA LYS A 139 10.20 -19.98 9.02
C LYS A 139 11.27 -19.29 9.86
N SER A 140 10.86 -18.49 10.86
CA SER A 140 11.79 -17.74 11.70
C SER A 140 12.61 -18.68 12.56
N ALA A 141 11.98 -19.73 13.09
CA ALA A 141 12.69 -20.78 13.81
C ALA A 141 13.68 -21.53 12.92
N MET A 142 13.29 -21.86 11.68
CA MET A 142 14.20 -22.49 10.71
C MET A 142 15.39 -21.60 10.34
N TYR A 143 15.20 -20.29 10.16
CA TYR A 143 16.32 -19.37 9.93
C TYR A 143 17.27 -19.29 11.14
N GLU A 144 16.76 -19.41 12.37
CA GLU A 144 17.61 -19.48 13.55
C GLU A 144 18.40 -20.79 13.63
N VAL A 145 17.81 -21.91 13.20
CA VAL A 145 18.52 -23.20 13.07
C VAL A 145 19.64 -23.09 12.02
N ALA A 146 19.35 -22.53 10.84
CA ALA A 146 20.35 -22.33 9.78
C ALA A 146 21.54 -21.45 10.20
N ARG A 147 21.30 -20.51 11.13
CA ARG A 147 22.34 -19.63 11.71
C ARG A 147 23.06 -20.25 12.92
N GLY A 148 22.71 -21.48 13.32
CA GLY A 148 23.27 -22.15 14.49
C GLY A 148 22.78 -21.62 15.84
N LYS A 149 21.77 -20.74 15.88
CA LYS A 149 21.20 -20.23 17.15
C LYS A 149 20.31 -21.25 17.85
N ARG A 150 19.71 -22.17 17.10
CA ARG A 150 18.91 -23.29 17.61
C ARG A 150 19.45 -24.60 17.04
N LYS A 151 19.42 -25.67 17.84
CA LYS A 151 19.89 -27.00 17.38
C LYS A 151 18.95 -27.63 16.36
N HIS A 152 17.64 -27.49 16.56
CA HIS A 152 16.60 -28.01 15.68
C HIS A 152 15.28 -27.26 15.86
N HIS A 153 14.36 -27.40 14.92
CA HIS A 153 12.96 -27.02 15.07
C HIS A 153 12.08 -28.22 14.72
N LYS A 154 11.33 -28.75 15.70
CA LYS A 154 10.49 -29.96 15.51
C LYS A 154 11.26 -31.16 14.94
N LYS A 155 12.49 -31.38 15.42
CA LYS A 155 13.44 -32.39 14.92
C LYS A 155 13.97 -32.17 13.48
N TYR A 156 13.53 -31.11 12.80
CA TYR A 156 14.15 -30.68 11.55
C TYR A 156 15.41 -29.87 11.84
N THR A 157 16.45 -30.12 11.06
CA THR A 157 17.70 -29.34 11.07
C THR A 157 17.96 -28.80 9.66
N CYS A 158 18.73 -27.72 9.55
CA CYS A 158 19.06 -27.16 8.25
C CYS A 158 20.44 -26.54 8.22
N ARG A 159 21.07 -26.58 7.05
CA ARG A 159 22.37 -25.96 6.77
C ARG A 159 22.33 -25.20 5.45
N LYS A 160 23.13 -24.14 5.34
CA LYS A 160 23.30 -23.43 4.08
C LYS A 160 24.17 -24.29 3.16
N LYS A 161 23.76 -24.44 1.89
CA LYS A 161 24.58 -25.10 0.87
C LYS A 161 25.66 -24.10 0.45
N GLU A 162 26.90 -24.41 0.77
CA GLU A 162 28.07 -23.66 0.28
C GLU A 162 28.46 -24.23 -1.09
N TYR A 163 28.89 -23.35 -2.00
CA TYR A 163 29.40 -23.69 -3.33
C TYR A 163 30.91 -23.50 -3.35
#